data_AF-A0A6P7N1L0-F1
#
_entry.id   AF-A0A6P7N1L0-F1
#
_cell.length_a   1.000
_cell.length_b   1.000
_cell.length_c   1.000
_cell.angle_alpha   90.00
_cell.angle_beta   90.00
_cell.angle_gamma   90.00
#
_symmetry.space_group_name_H-M   'P 1'
#
loop_
_entity.id
_entity.type
_entity.pdbx_description
1 polymer ?
#
loop_
_entity_poly.entity_id
_entity_poly.type
_entity_poly.pdbx_seq_one_letter_code
_entity_poly.pdbx_strand_id
1 'polypeptide(L)'
;MDTSSAAGVLHPYWPRNLLIPTYIPNDRSMSEILVFLFSVSGGFLLVTWLLTGWKGAAGRLGTWRRLAVCWFAVCGFIHSVIEGWFSLYYDIIPGDQSFLSQLWKEYSKGDSRYVIADNFTVCMETVTAWLWGPLSFWTVIAFLTNKPYRFVLQLIISLGQLYGAVLYFFTEHRDGYTHSELGHPVYFWFYFVFMNFLWIVIPLLLIVDAWRQLTAAQTHTDSTKSQKAKKK
;
A
#
# COMPACT_ATOMS: atom_id res chain seq x y z
N MET A 1 -2.93 -16.91 -47.56
CA MET A 1 -2.95 -15.65 -46.78
C MET A 1 -3.98 -15.88 -45.70
N ASP A 2 -3.54 -16.46 -44.59
CA ASP A 2 -4.46 -16.92 -43.54
C ASP A 2 -4.60 -15.80 -42.51
N THR A 3 -5.55 -14.92 -42.76
CA THR A 3 -6.02 -13.93 -41.78
C THR A 3 -7.02 -14.58 -40.85
N SER A 4 -6.54 -15.56 -40.06
CA SER A 4 -7.19 -15.91 -38.81
C SER A 4 -7.01 -14.71 -37.87
N SER A 5 -7.99 -13.81 -37.82
CA SER A 5 -8.05 -12.85 -36.72
C SER A 5 -8.21 -13.68 -35.46
N ALA A 6 -7.13 -13.82 -34.69
CA ALA A 6 -7.20 -14.42 -33.36
C ALA A 6 -8.22 -13.60 -32.57
N ALA A 7 -9.45 -14.11 -32.45
CA ALA A 7 -10.46 -13.51 -31.60
C ALA A 7 -9.88 -13.52 -30.18
N GLY A 8 -9.52 -12.34 -29.67
CA GLY A 8 -8.91 -12.22 -28.36
C GLY A 8 -9.80 -12.86 -27.29
N VAL A 9 -9.19 -13.50 -26.31
CA VAL A 9 -9.92 -14.06 -25.16
C VAL A 9 -10.69 -12.94 -24.47
N LEU A 10 -12.00 -13.10 -24.31
CA LEU A 10 -12.87 -12.10 -23.70
C LEU A 10 -12.48 -11.88 -22.23
N HIS A 11 -12.28 -10.61 -21.84
CA HIS A 11 -11.92 -10.23 -20.46
C HIS A 11 -12.72 -9.02 -19.97
N PRO A 12 -12.83 -8.80 -18.64
CA PRO A 12 -13.62 -7.73 -18.06
C PRO A 12 -12.87 -6.38 -17.96
N TYR A 13 -11.59 -6.32 -18.32
CA TYR A 13 -10.75 -5.13 -18.15
C TYR A 13 -10.96 -4.07 -19.23
N TRP A 14 -10.66 -2.82 -18.88
CA TRP A 14 -10.65 -1.68 -19.79
C TRP A 14 -9.21 -1.31 -20.18
N PRO A 15 -8.93 -0.92 -21.43
CA PRO A 15 -9.88 -0.85 -22.53
C PRO A 15 -10.28 -2.24 -23.04
N ARG A 16 -11.51 -2.37 -23.58
CA ARG A 16 -12.12 -3.67 -23.93
C ARG A 16 -11.42 -4.42 -25.06
N ASN A 17 -10.51 -3.76 -25.78
CA ASN A 17 -9.75 -4.31 -26.90
C ASN A 17 -8.32 -4.72 -26.50
N LEU A 18 -7.99 -4.78 -25.21
CA LEU A 18 -6.71 -5.35 -24.76
C LEU A 18 -6.58 -6.80 -25.26
N LEU A 19 -5.33 -7.22 -25.51
CA LEU A 19 -5.02 -8.59 -25.92
C LEU A 19 -4.33 -9.29 -24.75
N ILE A 20 -5.09 -10.11 -24.03
CA ILE A 20 -4.60 -10.86 -22.87
C ILE A 20 -4.79 -12.36 -23.17
N PRO A 21 -3.90 -12.96 -23.99
CA PRO A 21 -4.11 -14.31 -24.53
C PRO A 21 -4.10 -15.40 -23.46
N THR A 22 -3.43 -15.16 -22.33
CA THR A 22 -3.35 -16.07 -21.19
C THR A 22 -4.49 -15.89 -20.19
N TYR A 23 -5.45 -14.99 -20.46
CA TYR A 23 -6.50 -14.67 -19.49
C TYR A 23 -7.37 -15.89 -19.16
N ILE A 24 -7.49 -16.17 -17.86
CA ILE A 24 -8.45 -17.11 -17.31
C ILE A 24 -9.26 -16.39 -16.22
N PRO A 25 -10.60 -16.39 -16.27
CA PRO A 25 -11.43 -15.77 -15.24
C PRO A 25 -11.20 -16.41 -13.87
N ASN A 26 -11.46 -15.63 -12.82
CA ASN A 26 -11.37 -16.14 -11.44
C ASN A 26 -12.43 -17.22 -11.21
N ASP A 27 -12.04 -18.30 -10.54
CA ASP A 27 -12.96 -19.30 -10.01
C ASP A 27 -13.57 -18.89 -8.66
N ARG A 28 -12.95 -17.92 -7.96
CA ARG A 28 -13.45 -17.31 -6.73
C ARG A 28 -14.27 -16.06 -7.00
N SER A 29 -15.29 -15.88 -6.17
CA SER A 29 -16.11 -14.68 -6.17
C SER A 29 -15.37 -13.46 -5.60
N MET A 30 -15.80 -12.26 -6.00
CA MET A 30 -15.34 -10.99 -5.42
C MET A 30 -15.51 -10.99 -3.89
N SER A 31 -16.63 -11.53 -3.38
CA SER A 31 -16.90 -11.59 -1.94
C SER A 31 -15.88 -12.43 -1.18
N GLU A 32 -15.49 -13.61 -1.70
CA GLU A 32 -14.48 -14.45 -1.04
C GLU A 32 -13.12 -13.74 -0.99
N ILE A 33 -12.75 -13.06 -2.08
CA ILE A 33 -11.52 -12.29 -2.18
C ILE A 33 -11.49 -11.15 -1.16
N LEU A 34 -12.56 -10.35 -1.10
CA LEU A 34 -12.67 -9.22 -0.19
C LEU A 34 -12.74 -9.67 1.28
N VAL A 35 -13.50 -10.74 1.59
CA VAL A 35 -13.58 -11.29 2.94
C VAL A 35 -12.21 -11.70 3.44
N PHE A 36 -11.41 -12.39 2.63
CA PHE A 36 -10.03 -12.71 3.00
C PHE A 36 -9.20 -11.45 3.26
N LEU A 37 -9.20 -10.50 2.31
CA LEU A 37 -8.38 -9.29 2.40
C LEU A 37 -8.68 -8.51 3.68
N PHE A 38 -9.97 -8.26 3.96
CA PHE A 38 -10.40 -7.52 5.14
C PHE A 38 -10.22 -8.32 6.44
N SER A 39 -10.40 -9.65 6.42
CA SER A 39 -10.22 -10.48 7.61
C SER A 39 -8.75 -10.56 8.03
N VAL A 40 -7.84 -10.76 7.08
CA VAL A 40 -6.40 -10.83 7.39
C VAL A 40 -5.89 -9.45 7.83
N SER A 41 -6.25 -8.38 7.11
CA SER A 41 -5.90 -7.01 7.50
C SER A 41 -6.48 -6.64 8.88
N GLY A 42 -7.74 -7.04 9.14
CA GLY A 42 -8.38 -6.88 10.45
C GLY A 42 -7.68 -7.67 11.56
N GLY A 43 -7.17 -8.87 11.25
CA GLY A 43 -6.34 -9.66 12.15
C GLY A 43 -5.03 -8.95 12.53
N PHE A 44 -4.29 -8.43 11.54
CA PHE A 44 -3.08 -7.63 11.77
C PHE A 44 -3.37 -6.40 12.64
N LEU A 45 -4.46 -5.68 12.34
CA LEU A 45 -4.91 -4.54 13.12
C LEU A 45 -5.22 -4.95 14.57
N LEU A 46 -6.03 -5.99 14.78
CA LEU A 46 -6.44 -6.44 16.10
C LEU A 46 -5.25 -6.92 16.94
N VAL A 47 -4.39 -7.77 16.38
CA VAL A 47 -3.18 -8.26 17.08
C VAL A 47 -2.29 -7.09 17.48
N THR A 48 -2.01 -6.17 16.56
CA THR A 48 -1.18 -5.00 16.83
C THR A 48 -1.83 -4.06 17.86
N TRP A 49 -3.14 -3.90 17.81
CA TRP A 49 -3.90 -3.12 18.79
C TRP A 49 -3.77 -3.70 20.19
N LEU A 50 -3.90 -5.02 20.34
CA LEU A 50 -3.75 -5.71 21.63
C LEU A 50 -2.32 -5.61 22.15
N LEU A 51 -1.32 -5.84 21.30
CA LEU A 51 0.10 -5.72 21.65
C LEU A 51 0.47 -4.32 22.14
N THR A 52 0.02 -3.27 21.45
CA THR A 52 0.29 -1.87 21.83
C THR A 52 -0.50 -1.41 23.06
N GLY A 53 -1.58 -2.12 23.43
CA GLY A 53 -2.39 -1.83 24.62
C GLY A 53 -1.93 -2.58 25.87
N TRP A 54 -1.08 -3.60 25.71
CA TRP A 54 -0.63 -4.42 26.82
C TRP A 54 0.38 -3.66 27.68
N LYS A 55 0.16 -3.65 29.00
CA LYS A 55 0.89 -2.83 29.98
C LYS A 55 2.42 -3.05 30.01
N GLY A 56 2.94 -4.12 29.39
CA GLY A 56 4.37 -4.45 29.33
C GLY A 56 5.11 -3.94 28.09
N ALA A 57 4.41 -3.53 27.02
CA ALA A 57 5.05 -2.94 25.84
C ALA A 57 5.20 -1.43 26.07
N ALA A 58 6.44 -0.92 25.95
CA ALA A 58 6.87 0.48 26.07
C ALA A 58 5.77 1.51 26.38
N GLY A 59 5.80 2.06 27.61
CA GLY A 59 4.99 3.15 28.16
C GLY A 59 3.78 3.63 27.34
N ARG A 60 2.56 3.47 27.88
CA ARG A 60 1.24 3.85 27.31
C ARG A 60 1.33 4.75 26.06
N LEU A 61 1.41 4.14 24.88
CA LEU A 61 1.21 4.85 23.63
C LEU A 61 -0.21 5.43 23.62
N GLY A 62 -0.35 6.72 23.29
CA GLY A 62 -1.66 7.34 23.13
C GLY A 62 -2.45 6.66 22.01
N THR A 63 -3.78 6.79 22.04
CA THR A 63 -4.70 6.15 21.09
C THR A 63 -4.29 6.35 19.63
N TRP A 64 -3.97 7.58 19.22
CA TRP A 64 -3.54 7.90 17.86
C TRP A 64 -2.24 7.21 17.45
N ARG A 65 -1.31 7.06 18.39
CA ARG A 65 -0.06 6.36 18.14
C ARG A 65 -0.30 4.86 17.93
N ARG A 66 -1.21 4.28 18.71
CA ARG A 66 -1.59 2.86 18.54
C ARG A 66 -2.23 2.62 17.17
N LEU A 67 -3.11 3.52 16.73
CA LEU A 67 -3.70 3.47 15.38
C LEU A 67 -2.63 3.59 14.29
N ALA A 68 -1.65 4.50 14.44
CA ALA A 68 -0.52 4.61 13.50
C ALA A 68 0.32 3.32 13.42
N VAL A 69 0.59 2.67 14.56
CA VAL A 69 1.32 1.39 14.58
C VAL A 69 0.49 0.27 13.93
N CYS A 70 -0.84 0.26 14.14
CA CYS A 70 -1.73 -0.68 13.45
C CYS A 70 -1.74 -0.45 11.93
N TRP A 71 -1.76 0.81 11.50
CA TRP A 71 -1.62 1.18 10.09
C TRP A 71 -0.34 0.59 9.48
N PHE A 72 0.82 0.81 10.11
CA PHE A 72 2.08 0.23 9.62
C PHE A 72 2.08 -1.30 9.62
N ALA A 73 1.41 -1.97 10.56
CA ALA A 73 1.27 -3.42 10.52
C ALA A 73 0.46 -3.90 9.30
N VAL A 74 -0.64 -3.21 8.99
CA VAL A 74 -1.45 -3.49 7.78
C VAL A 74 -0.66 -3.17 6.51
N CYS A 75 0.05 -2.03 6.45
CA CYS A 75 0.94 -1.70 5.33
C CYS A 75 2.00 -2.79 5.12
N GLY A 76 2.64 -3.25 6.20
CA GLY A 76 3.62 -4.34 6.12
C GLY A 76 3.04 -5.59 5.47
N PHE A 77 1.82 -5.99 5.87
CA PHE A 77 1.13 -7.12 5.25
C PHE A 77 0.82 -6.89 3.77
N ILE A 78 0.19 -5.76 3.42
CA ILE A 78 -0.22 -5.47 2.03
C ILE A 78 1.01 -5.42 1.13
N HIS A 79 2.01 -4.60 1.49
CA HIS A 79 3.21 -4.43 0.69
C HIS A 79 4.01 -5.73 0.58
N SER A 80 4.28 -6.43 1.70
CA SER A 80 5.14 -7.61 1.64
C SER A 80 4.46 -8.84 1.04
N VAL A 81 3.15 -9.03 1.23
CA VAL A 81 2.45 -10.25 0.78
C VAL A 81 1.72 -10.02 -0.53
N ILE A 82 0.88 -8.99 -0.60
CA ILE A 82 0.02 -8.77 -1.77
C ILE A 82 0.84 -8.15 -2.91
N GLU A 83 1.52 -7.04 -2.66
CA GLU A 83 2.38 -6.38 -3.65
C GLU A 83 3.66 -7.18 -3.90
N GLY A 84 4.17 -7.88 -2.88
CA GLY A 84 5.26 -8.85 -3.04
C GLY A 84 4.90 -9.97 -4.02
N TRP A 85 3.67 -10.48 -3.96
CA TRP A 85 3.19 -11.45 -4.94
C TRP A 85 3.15 -10.85 -6.34
N PHE A 86 2.61 -9.64 -6.50
CA PHE A 86 2.61 -8.95 -7.79
C PHE A 86 4.02 -8.75 -8.33
N SER A 87 4.94 -8.24 -7.52
CA SER A 87 6.33 -8.01 -7.91
C SER A 87 7.05 -9.27 -8.38
N LEU A 88 6.63 -10.46 -7.93
CA LEU A 88 7.26 -11.74 -8.28
C LEU A 88 6.56 -12.46 -9.44
N TYR A 89 5.25 -12.26 -9.61
CA TYR A 89 4.40 -13.09 -10.47
C TYR A 89 3.52 -12.30 -11.45
N TYR A 90 3.76 -10.99 -11.62
CA TYR A 90 2.92 -10.13 -12.47
C TYR A 90 2.68 -10.67 -13.89
N ASP A 91 3.65 -11.41 -14.44
CA ASP A 91 3.64 -11.96 -15.78
C ASP A 91 2.68 -13.14 -15.96
N ILE A 92 2.43 -13.89 -14.88
CA ILE A 92 1.54 -15.07 -14.90
C ILE A 92 0.13 -14.79 -14.37
N ILE A 93 -0.08 -13.68 -13.65
CA ILE A 93 -1.37 -13.31 -13.02
C ILE A 93 -2.60 -13.49 -13.92
N PRO A 94 -2.58 -13.11 -15.21
CA PRO A 94 -3.77 -13.22 -16.05
C PRO A 94 -4.32 -14.65 -16.16
N GLY A 95 -3.44 -15.65 -16.17
CA GLY A 95 -3.80 -17.07 -16.29
C GLY A 95 -3.79 -17.82 -14.96
N ASP A 96 -3.09 -17.30 -13.94
CA ASP A 96 -2.92 -17.98 -12.68
C ASP A 96 -4.22 -18.01 -11.83
N GLN A 97 -4.40 -19.10 -11.09
CA GLN A 97 -5.54 -19.34 -10.20
C GLN A 97 -5.14 -19.39 -8.73
N SER A 98 -3.88 -19.07 -8.39
CA SER A 98 -3.51 -18.82 -6.99
C SER A 98 -4.34 -17.68 -6.41
N PHE A 99 -4.65 -17.76 -5.12
CA PHE A 99 -5.54 -16.80 -4.46
C PHE A 99 -5.10 -15.35 -4.65
N LEU A 100 -3.81 -15.04 -4.47
CA LEU A 100 -3.28 -13.68 -4.61
C LEU A 100 -3.32 -13.19 -6.07
N SER A 101 -3.10 -14.07 -7.05
CA SER A 101 -3.30 -13.72 -8.47
C SER A 101 -4.76 -13.41 -8.78
N GLN A 102 -5.70 -14.13 -8.18
CA GLN A 102 -7.12 -13.84 -8.32
C GLN A 102 -7.52 -12.52 -7.65
N LEU A 103 -6.92 -12.19 -6.50
CA LEU A 103 -7.06 -10.87 -5.88
C LEU A 103 -6.57 -9.78 -6.82
N TRP A 104 -5.41 -9.94 -7.45
CA TRP A 104 -4.90 -8.97 -8.42
C TRP A 104 -5.75 -8.87 -9.67
N LYS A 105 -6.29 -9.98 -10.19
CA LYS A 105 -7.28 -9.97 -11.28
C LYS A 105 -8.56 -9.25 -10.88
N GLU A 106 -9.04 -9.40 -9.65
CA GLU A 106 -10.21 -8.66 -9.16
C GLU A 106 -9.91 -7.17 -9.06
N TYR A 107 -8.78 -6.78 -8.46
CA TYR A 107 -8.35 -5.39 -8.39
C TYR A 107 -8.13 -4.76 -9.77
N SER A 108 -7.64 -5.56 -10.74
CA SER A 108 -7.40 -5.13 -12.11
C SER A 108 -8.67 -4.74 -12.88
N LYS A 109 -9.86 -5.08 -12.37
CA LYS A 109 -11.13 -4.54 -12.91
C LYS A 109 -11.28 -3.04 -12.61
N GLY A 110 -10.67 -2.57 -11.53
CA GLY A 110 -10.54 -1.15 -11.18
C GLY A 110 -9.40 -0.45 -11.92
N ASP A 111 -8.32 -1.17 -12.22
CA ASP A 111 -7.18 -0.64 -12.96
C ASP A 111 -6.45 -1.75 -13.73
N SER A 112 -6.64 -1.83 -15.04
CA SER A 112 -6.10 -2.91 -15.86
C SER A 112 -4.58 -2.91 -15.95
N ARG A 113 -3.90 -1.83 -15.55
CA ARG A 113 -2.43 -1.74 -15.62
C ARG A 113 -1.75 -2.88 -14.88
N TYR A 114 -2.40 -3.41 -13.83
CA TYR A 114 -1.91 -4.58 -13.09
C TYR A 114 -2.03 -5.89 -13.88
N VAL A 115 -3.05 -6.09 -14.72
CA VAL A 115 -3.15 -7.34 -15.50
C VAL A 115 -2.31 -7.30 -16.78
N ILE A 116 -1.96 -6.11 -17.28
CA ILE A 116 -1.07 -5.94 -18.43
C ILE A 116 0.39 -5.68 -18.03
N ALA A 117 0.69 -5.70 -16.72
CA ALA A 117 2.02 -5.45 -16.18
C ALA A 117 2.64 -4.13 -16.69
N ASP A 118 1.90 -3.03 -16.58
CA ASP A 118 2.41 -1.71 -16.95
C ASP A 118 3.72 -1.40 -16.20
N ASN A 119 4.69 -0.83 -16.92
CA ASN A 119 6.05 -0.59 -16.42
C ASN A 119 6.04 0.21 -15.12
N PHE A 120 5.22 1.26 -15.02
CA PHE A 120 5.18 2.07 -13.82
C PHE A 120 4.61 1.29 -12.64
N THR A 121 3.48 0.59 -12.84
CA THR A 121 2.87 -0.22 -11.78
C THR A 121 3.82 -1.30 -11.29
N VAL A 122 4.47 -2.06 -12.18
CA VAL A 122 5.46 -3.08 -11.80
C VAL A 122 6.61 -2.46 -10.99
N CYS A 123 7.25 -1.39 -11.49
CA CYS A 123 8.36 -0.77 -10.78
C CYS A 123 7.95 -0.20 -9.41
N MET A 124 6.81 0.49 -9.33
CA MET A 124 6.30 1.08 -8.09
C MET A 124 6.03 0.00 -7.06
N GLU A 125 5.29 -1.05 -7.44
CA GLU A 125 4.89 -2.13 -6.55
C GLU A 125 6.08 -3.00 -6.13
N THR A 126 7.11 -3.15 -6.97
CA THR A 126 8.37 -3.77 -6.56
C THR A 126 9.05 -2.94 -5.47
N VAL A 127 9.14 -1.61 -5.63
CA VAL A 127 9.74 -0.75 -4.60
C VAL A 127 8.95 -0.82 -3.30
N THR A 128 7.62 -0.79 -3.36
CA THR A 128 6.76 -0.86 -2.17
C THR A 128 6.89 -2.21 -1.46
N ALA A 129 6.89 -3.31 -2.22
CA ALA A 129 7.04 -4.66 -1.67
C ALA A 129 8.37 -4.88 -0.96
N TRP A 130 9.47 -4.48 -1.60
CA TRP A 130 10.83 -4.79 -1.12
C TRP A 130 11.38 -3.75 -0.14
N LEU A 131 10.87 -2.52 -0.14
CA LEU A 131 11.29 -1.47 0.80
C LEU A 131 10.19 -1.15 1.81
N TRP A 132 9.02 -0.70 1.37
CA TRP A 132 7.98 -0.20 2.28
C TRP A 132 7.37 -1.30 3.14
N GLY A 133 7.22 -2.52 2.64
CA GLY A 133 6.76 -3.67 3.43
C GLY A 133 7.67 -3.99 4.63
N PRO A 134 8.94 -4.38 4.40
CA PRO A 134 9.89 -4.66 5.48
C PRO A 134 10.10 -3.47 6.42
N LEU A 135 10.21 -2.25 5.88
CA LEU A 135 10.37 -1.04 6.70
C LEU A 135 9.13 -0.72 7.54
N SER A 136 7.93 -1.06 7.09
CA SER A 136 6.70 -0.89 7.88
C SER A 136 6.69 -1.81 9.09
N PHE A 137 7.07 -3.09 8.93
CA PHE A 137 7.24 -4.00 10.07
C PHE A 137 8.35 -3.54 11.01
N TRP A 138 9.48 -3.06 10.48
CA TRP A 138 10.54 -2.49 11.31
C TRP A 138 10.03 -1.26 12.07
N THR A 139 9.21 -0.42 11.46
CA THR A 139 8.58 0.73 12.11
C THR A 139 7.71 0.30 13.29
N VAL A 140 6.89 -0.75 13.13
CA VAL A 140 6.12 -1.33 14.23
C VAL A 140 7.04 -1.75 15.39
N ILE A 141 8.08 -2.53 15.11
CA ILE A 141 9.05 -2.98 16.12
C ILE A 141 9.75 -1.79 16.79
N ALA A 142 10.13 -0.78 16.03
CA ALA A 142 10.80 0.42 16.51
C ALA A 142 9.90 1.23 17.46
N PHE A 143 8.60 1.33 17.18
CA PHE A 143 7.63 1.94 18.10
C PHE A 143 7.43 1.10 19.36
N LEU A 144 7.27 -0.22 19.24
CA LEU A 144 7.07 -1.12 20.38
C LEU A 144 8.29 -1.19 21.31
N THR A 145 9.48 -1.01 20.76
CA THR A 145 10.75 -1.03 21.52
C THR A 145 11.31 0.37 21.79
N ASN A 146 10.50 1.41 21.57
CA ASN A 146 10.82 2.81 21.83
C ASN A 146 12.16 3.29 21.24
N LYS A 147 12.52 2.84 20.02
CA LYS A 147 13.78 3.21 19.36
C LYS A 147 13.76 4.68 18.94
N PRO A 148 14.90 5.39 19.00
CA PRO A 148 14.96 6.84 18.70
C PRO A 148 14.65 7.16 17.22
N TYR A 149 14.93 6.23 16.31
CA TYR A 149 14.72 6.41 14.87
C TYR A 149 13.29 6.10 14.39
N ARG A 150 12.37 5.70 15.28
CA ARG A 150 10.99 5.30 14.91
C ARG A 150 10.24 6.37 14.09
N PHE A 151 10.47 7.65 14.41
CA PHE A 151 9.86 8.78 13.70
C PHE A 151 10.53 9.09 12.36
N VAL A 152 11.81 8.77 12.23
CA VAL A 152 12.53 8.86 10.95
C VAL A 152 11.98 7.80 9.99
N LEU A 153 11.81 6.56 10.45
CA LEU A 153 11.18 5.49 9.66
C LEU A 153 9.75 5.86 9.25
N GLN A 154 8.92 6.30 10.21
CA GLN A 154 7.55 6.78 9.92
C GLN A 154 7.56 7.84 8.82
N LEU A 155 8.45 8.84 8.89
CA LEU A 155 8.53 9.91 7.90
C LEU A 155 8.92 9.38 6.51
N ILE A 156 9.99 8.58 6.42
CA ILE A 156 10.51 8.06 5.15
C ILE A 156 9.47 7.21 4.44
N ILE A 157 8.85 6.26 5.15
CA ILE A 157 7.88 5.33 4.56
C ILE A 157 6.61 6.09 4.15
N SER A 158 6.11 6.98 5.01
CA SER A 158 4.90 7.74 4.71
C SER A 158 5.11 8.66 3.50
N LEU A 159 6.29 9.27 3.36
CA LEU A 159 6.63 10.05 2.18
C LEU A 159 6.71 9.18 0.92
N GLY A 160 7.33 8.00 1.02
CA GLY A 160 7.40 7.04 -0.09
C GLY A 160 6.01 6.58 -0.56
N GLN A 161 5.13 6.24 0.38
CA GLN A 161 3.74 5.85 0.10
C GLN A 161 2.96 7.00 -0.57
N LEU A 162 3.04 8.21 -0.02
CA LEU A 162 2.40 9.39 -0.59
C LEU A 162 2.91 9.67 -2.01
N TYR A 163 4.22 9.61 -2.22
CA TYR A 163 4.83 9.87 -3.52
C TYR A 163 4.40 8.83 -4.56
N GLY A 164 4.45 7.54 -4.21
CA GLY A 164 3.98 6.45 -5.08
C GLY A 164 2.50 6.61 -5.45
N ALA A 165 1.63 6.86 -4.48
CA ALA A 165 0.20 7.04 -4.71
C ALA A 165 -0.12 8.31 -5.56
N VAL A 166 0.62 9.41 -5.37
CA VAL A 166 0.51 10.59 -6.25
C VAL A 166 0.90 10.23 -7.67
N LEU A 167 2.05 9.57 -7.88
CA LEU A 167 2.47 9.14 -9.21
C LEU A 167 1.48 8.18 -9.85
N TYR A 168 0.93 7.24 -9.09
CA TYR A 168 -0.10 6.30 -9.53
C TYR A 168 -1.34 6.98 -10.12
N PHE A 169 -1.86 8.01 -9.45
CA PHE A 169 -2.97 8.79 -9.97
C PHE A 169 -2.57 9.65 -11.16
N PHE A 170 -1.38 10.27 -11.12
CA PHE A 170 -0.92 11.16 -12.18
C PHE A 170 -0.64 10.41 -13.49
N THR A 171 -0.07 9.21 -13.44
CA THR A 171 0.15 8.38 -14.62
C THR A 171 -1.18 8.03 -15.28
N GLU A 172 -2.16 7.57 -14.51
CA GLU A 172 -3.48 7.22 -15.06
C GLU A 172 -4.26 8.44 -15.56
N HIS A 173 -4.14 9.57 -14.85
CA HIS A 173 -4.74 10.83 -15.28
C HIS A 173 -4.17 11.26 -16.65
N ARG A 174 -2.85 11.11 -16.85
CA ARG A 174 -2.21 11.41 -18.13
C ARG A 174 -2.62 10.46 -19.26
N ASP A 175 -2.93 9.21 -18.93
CA ASP A 175 -3.50 8.23 -19.85
C ASP A 175 -5.02 8.38 -20.04
N GLY A 176 -5.62 9.43 -19.47
CA GLY A 176 -7.04 9.75 -19.64
C GLY A 176 -7.99 8.76 -18.95
N TYR A 177 -7.52 8.06 -17.90
CA TYR A 177 -8.26 7.02 -17.20
C TYR A 177 -8.70 5.84 -18.08
N THR A 178 -7.92 5.52 -19.12
CA THR A 178 -8.28 4.48 -20.09
C THR A 178 -8.27 3.06 -19.52
N HIS A 179 -7.59 2.82 -18.39
CA HIS A 179 -7.42 1.49 -17.80
C HIS A 179 -8.51 1.12 -16.78
N SER A 180 -9.56 1.94 -16.69
CA SER A 180 -10.71 1.71 -15.80
C SER A 180 -12.03 2.03 -16.50
N GLU A 181 -13.12 1.48 -15.98
CA GLU A 181 -14.46 1.94 -16.37
C GLU A 181 -14.78 3.27 -15.69
N LEU A 182 -14.48 4.37 -16.37
CA LEU A 182 -14.63 5.70 -15.79
C LEU A 182 -16.04 5.93 -15.22
N GLY A 183 -16.10 6.25 -13.92
CA GLY A 183 -17.35 6.50 -13.21
C GLY A 183 -18.04 5.28 -12.60
N HIS A 184 -17.55 4.05 -12.84
CA HIS A 184 -18.13 2.85 -12.24
C HIS A 184 -18.04 2.90 -10.71
N PRO A 185 -19.14 2.70 -9.95
CA PRO A 185 -19.18 2.94 -8.51
C PRO A 185 -18.24 2.03 -7.71
N VAL A 186 -18.12 0.77 -8.09
CA VAL A 186 -17.21 -0.18 -7.40
C VAL A 186 -15.79 -0.06 -7.93
N TYR A 187 -15.56 -0.35 -9.20
CA TYR A 187 -14.22 -0.41 -9.78
C TYR A 187 -13.48 0.92 -9.87
N PHE A 188 -14.14 1.99 -10.33
CA PHE A 188 -13.48 3.28 -10.40
C PHE A 188 -13.51 4.02 -9.05
N TRP A 189 -14.69 4.24 -8.48
CA TRP A 189 -14.78 5.08 -7.27
C TRP A 189 -14.28 4.36 -6.01
N PHE A 190 -14.62 3.09 -5.81
CA PHE A 190 -14.20 2.39 -4.59
C PHE A 190 -12.77 1.83 -4.72
N TYR A 191 -12.48 1.00 -5.72
CA TYR A 191 -11.13 0.39 -5.85
C TYR A 191 -10.09 1.43 -6.27
N PHE A 192 -10.28 2.12 -7.39
CA PHE A 192 -9.25 3.02 -7.90
C PHE A 192 -9.12 4.30 -7.07
N VAL A 193 -10.22 5.00 -6.75
CA VAL A 193 -10.15 6.28 -6.02
C VAL A 193 -10.07 6.07 -4.50
N PHE A 194 -11.11 5.52 -3.87
CA PHE A 194 -11.23 5.53 -2.41
C PHE A 194 -10.11 4.76 -1.71
N MET A 195 -9.83 3.53 -2.13
CA MET A 195 -8.78 2.73 -1.52
C MET A 195 -7.44 3.47 -1.60
N ASN A 196 -6.98 3.85 -2.79
CA ASN A 196 -5.71 4.57 -2.98
C ASN A 196 -5.66 5.94 -2.27
N PHE A 197 -6.79 6.63 -2.12
CA PHE A 197 -6.85 7.88 -1.37
C PHE A 197 -6.48 7.72 0.12
N LEU A 198 -6.68 6.54 0.70
CA LEU A 198 -6.21 6.24 2.06
C LEU A 198 -4.68 6.33 2.16
N TRP A 199 -3.95 5.88 1.14
CA TRP A 199 -2.49 5.99 1.01
C TRP A 199 -2.01 7.42 0.70
N ILE A 200 -2.93 8.38 0.50
CA ILE A 200 -2.61 9.81 0.46
C ILE A 200 -2.82 10.43 1.84
N VAL A 201 -4.03 10.31 2.38
CA VAL A 201 -4.44 11.04 3.58
C VAL A 201 -3.70 10.54 4.83
N ILE A 202 -3.65 9.23 5.05
CA ILE A 202 -3.05 8.67 6.27
C ILE A 202 -1.55 8.96 6.30
N PRO A 203 -0.77 8.69 5.23
CA PRO A 203 0.64 9.04 5.21
C PRO A 203 0.91 10.54 5.38
N LEU A 204 0.08 11.43 4.82
CA LEU A 204 0.24 12.87 5.04
C LEU A 204 0.10 13.26 6.52
N LEU A 205 -0.89 12.70 7.22
CA LEU A 205 -1.05 12.92 8.67
C LEU A 205 0.16 12.39 9.46
N LEU A 206 0.69 11.23 9.07
CA LEU A 206 1.87 10.62 9.69
C LEU A 206 3.16 11.42 9.42
N ILE A 207 3.30 12.03 8.25
CA ILE A 207 4.40 12.96 7.93
C ILE A 207 4.35 14.16 8.87
N VAL A 208 3.19 14.80 9.02
CA VAL A 208 3.02 15.96 9.89
C VAL A 208 3.31 15.60 11.36
N ASP A 209 2.85 14.44 11.83
CA ASP A 209 3.16 13.95 13.18
C ASP A 209 4.67 13.71 13.36
N ALA A 210 5.32 12.99 12.44
CA ALA A 210 6.75 12.73 12.52
C ALA A 210 7.57 14.02 12.48
N TRP A 211 7.22 14.96 11.59
CA TRP A 211 7.84 16.27 11.49
C TRP A 211 7.80 17.03 12.82
N ARG A 212 6.63 17.08 13.46
CA ARG A 212 6.46 17.76 14.76
C ARG A 212 7.34 17.15 15.84
N GLN A 213 7.38 15.82 15.92
CA GLN A 213 8.15 15.09 16.94
C GLN A 213 9.66 15.26 16.74
N LEU A 214 10.13 15.14 15.51
CA LEU A 214 11.54 15.34 15.16
C LEU A 214 11.98 16.79 15.42
N THR A 215 11.15 17.76 15.03
CA THR A 215 11.42 19.20 15.27
C THR A 215 11.50 19.53 16.76
N ALA A 216 10.57 18.98 17.56
CA ALA A 216 10.58 19.17 19.01
C ALA A 216 11.85 18.58 19.65
N ALA A 217 12.27 17.39 19.22
CA ALA A 217 13.50 16.75 19.70
C ALA A 217 14.76 17.58 19.34
N GLN A 218 14.80 18.13 18.13
CA GLN A 218 15.90 19.00 17.69
C GLN A 218 15.94 20.30 18.51
N THR A 219 14.80 20.96 18.68
CA THR A 219 14.67 22.19 19.49
C THR A 219 15.14 22.00 20.93
N HIS A 220 14.80 20.86 21.54
CA HIS A 220 15.25 20.51 22.89
C HIS A 220 16.78 20.36 22.96
N THR A 221 17.37 19.69 21.96
CA THR A 221 18.82 19.52 21.85
C THR A 221 19.54 20.87 21.77
N ASP A 222 19.06 21.78 20.92
CA ASP A 222 19.68 23.08 20.70
C ASP A 222 19.57 23.99 21.94
N SER A 223 18.41 23.96 22.61
CA SER A 223 18.19 24.70 23.87
C SER A 223 19.13 24.22 24.98
N THR A 224 19.32 22.90 25.09
CA THR A 224 20.21 22.30 26.09
C THR A 224 21.68 22.67 25.84
N LYS A 225 22.10 22.71 24.57
CA LYS A 225 23.46 23.17 24.20
C LYS A 225 23.67 24.65 24.55
N SER A 226 22.70 25.51 24.25
CA SER A 226 22.75 26.94 24.60
C SER A 226 22.87 27.17 26.11
N GLN A 227 22.10 26.43 26.92
CA GLN A 227 22.19 26.52 28.38
C GLN A 227 23.54 26.05 28.93
N LYS A 228 24.14 24.98 28.35
CA LYS A 228 25.48 24.53 28.74
C LYS A 228 26.56 25.55 28.37
N ALA A 229 26.43 26.22 27.23
CA ALA A 229 27.35 27.27 26.80
C ALA A 229 27.29 28.52 27.71
N LYS A 230 26.10 28.91 28.18
CA LYS A 230 25.93 30.03 29.12
C LYS A 230 26.43 29.76 30.55
N LYS A 231 26.67 28.49 30.90
CA LYS A 231 27.17 28.07 32.23
C LYS A 231 28.69 27.89 32.29
N LYS A 232 29.38 27.98 31.16
CA LYS A 232 30.85 28.00 31.07
C LYS A 232 31.31 29.45 30.95
#